data_AF-A0A6C0B6D0-F1
#
_entry.id   AF-A0A6C0B6D0-F1
#
_cell.length_a   1.000
_cell.length_b   1.000
_cell.length_c   1.000
_cell.angle_alpha   90.00
_cell.angle_beta   90.00
_cell.angle_gamma   90.00
#
_symmetry.space_group_name_H-M   'P 1'
#
loop_
_entity.id
_entity.type
_entity.pdbx_description
1 polymer ?
#
loop_
_entity_poly.entity_id
_entity_poly.type
_entity_poly.pdbx_seq_one_letter_code
_entity_poly.pdbx_strand_id
1 'polypeptide(L)'
;MCEQVFKKDVPVNVLFDLLEKICLKTEKYYFLDQNAFKKLLFHDLYVGFREELRPHYHVSKRFYIDRELTYRMFANVVRQLARTSNVRFDSEIKYHQSKYHVDYMVYHNGETTEQEVSAHREVAARKEALHKAQAEAKAALEAQAATIRAASDALEALVTCDSSTL
;
A
#
# COMPACT_ATOMS: atom_id res chain seq x y z
N MET A 1 9.44 2.44 -18.10
CA MET A 1 10.23 1.19 -17.99
C MET A 1 10.39 0.82 -16.53
N CYS A 2 9.75 -0.28 -16.15
CA CYS A 2 9.79 -0.87 -14.81
C CYS A 2 10.80 -2.00 -14.83
N GLU A 3 12.08 -1.68 -14.66
CA GLU A 3 13.12 -2.69 -14.45
C GLU A 3 13.50 -2.65 -12.98
N GLN A 4 13.14 -3.69 -12.24
CA GLN A 4 13.41 -3.90 -10.82
C GLN A 4 14.86 -3.55 -10.47
N VAL A 5 15.06 -2.36 -9.91
CA VAL A 5 16.35 -1.94 -9.37
C VAL A 5 16.60 -2.61 -8.01
N PHE A 6 15.50 -2.87 -7.29
CA PHE A 6 15.48 -3.53 -5.99
C PHE A 6 15.24 -5.04 -6.13
N LYS A 7 16.09 -5.80 -5.43
CA LYS A 7 15.97 -7.26 -5.26
C LYS A 7 15.07 -7.62 -4.08
N LYS A 8 15.10 -6.80 -3.04
CA LYS A 8 14.31 -6.98 -1.81
C LYS A 8 13.45 -5.75 -1.59
N ASP A 9 12.30 -5.96 -0.97
CA ASP A 9 11.43 -4.85 -0.57
C ASP A 9 12.18 -3.93 0.40
N VAL A 10 12.03 -2.63 0.19
CA VAL A 10 12.62 -1.60 1.03
C VAL A 10 11.54 -1.07 1.97
N PRO A 11 11.79 -1.03 3.29
CA PRO A 11 10.84 -0.43 4.21
C PRO A 11 10.64 1.05 3.89
N VAL A 12 9.37 1.47 3.80
CA VAL A 12 9.00 2.85 3.41
C VAL A 12 9.51 3.88 4.41
N ASN A 13 9.66 3.49 5.67
CA ASN A 13 10.16 4.32 6.77
C ASN A 13 11.52 4.95 6.44
N VAL A 14 12.41 4.20 5.77
CA VAL A 14 13.76 4.67 5.40
C VAL A 14 13.70 5.91 4.52
N LEU A 15 12.70 5.97 3.62
CA LEU A 15 12.48 7.15 2.78
C LEU A 15 11.95 8.32 3.62
N PHE A 16 10.94 8.10 4.44
CA PHE A 16 10.32 9.17 5.22
C PHE A 16 11.23 9.73 6.33
N ASP A 17 12.02 8.88 6.98
CA ASP A 17 13.00 9.29 8.00
C ASP A 17 14.08 10.20 7.41
N LEU A 18 14.46 9.98 6.14
CA LEU A 18 15.32 10.89 5.41
C LEU A 18 14.60 12.19 5.08
N LEU A 19 13.41 12.09 4.47
CA LEU A 19 12.64 13.26 4.00
C LEU A 19 12.29 14.21 5.16
N GLU A 20 11.97 13.69 6.35
CA GLU A 20 11.67 14.50 7.54
C GLU A 20 12.86 15.41 7.93
N LYS A 21 14.10 14.98 7.68
CA LYS A 21 15.32 15.73 8.02
C LYS A 21 15.66 16.79 6.98
N ILE A 22 15.38 16.55 5.71
CA ILE A 22 15.85 17.42 4.60
C ILE A 22 14.76 18.29 3.99
N CYS A 23 13.54 17.79 3.89
CA CYS A 23 12.46 18.41 3.13
C CYS A 23 11.58 19.29 4.02
N LEU A 24 10.88 20.24 3.38
CA LEU A 24 9.81 20.96 4.04
C LEU A 24 8.58 20.06 4.08
N LYS A 25 8.11 19.77 5.30
CA LYS A 25 6.89 19.01 5.52
C LYS A 25 5.69 19.92 5.43
N THR A 26 4.81 19.62 4.48
CA THR A 26 3.46 20.17 4.43
C THR A 26 2.50 19.11 4.96
N GLU A 27 1.26 19.52 5.26
CA GLU A 27 0.20 18.61 5.71
C GLU A 27 0.06 17.39 4.81
N LYS A 28 0.22 17.54 3.48
CA LYS A 28 -0.04 16.47 2.50
C LYS A 28 1.20 15.78 1.94
N TYR A 29 2.29 16.51 1.77
CA TYR A 29 3.48 16.05 1.06
C TYR A 29 4.78 16.64 1.62
N TYR A 30 5.88 15.94 1.35
CA TYR A 30 7.24 16.44 1.49
C TYR A 30 7.67 17.10 0.20
N PHE A 31 8.14 18.34 0.30
CA PHE A 31 8.61 19.10 -0.84
C PHE A 31 10.12 18.91 -1.02
N LEU A 32 10.51 18.31 -2.15
CA LEU A 32 11.89 18.06 -2.53
C LEU A 32 12.30 19.02 -3.65
N ASP A 33 13.17 19.97 -3.30
CA ASP A 33 13.77 20.95 -4.20
C ASP A 33 15.32 20.89 -4.17
N GLN A 34 15.96 21.81 -4.88
CA GLN A 34 17.42 21.95 -4.82
C GLN A 34 17.94 22.35 -3.43
N ASN A 35 17.15 23.03 -2.61
CA ASN A 35 17.57 23.44 -1.27
C ASN A 35 17.57 22.25 -0.31
N ALA A 36 16.57 21.37 -0.37
CA ALA A 36 16.55 20.10 0.34
C ALA A 36 17.74 19.22 -0.05
N PHE A 37 18.11 19.20 -1.32
CA PHE A 37 19.32 18.51 -1.77
C PHE A 37 20.62 19.11 -1.23
N LYS A 38 20.73 20.45 -1.16
CA LYS A 38 21.87 21.11 -0.52
C LYS A 38 21.94 20.80 0.98
N LYS A 39 20.81 20.72 1.68
CA LYS A 39 20.76 20.28 3.09
C LYS A 39 21.22 18.84 3.25
N LEU A 40 20.81 17.94 2.36
CA LEU A 40 21.27 16.55 2.34
C LEU A 40 22.80 16.46 2.26
N LEU A 41 23.40 17.23 1.35
CA LEU A 41 24.86 17.31 1.20
C LEU A 41 25.54 17.93 2.41
N PHE A 42 24.99 19.02 2.95
CA PHE A 42 25.57 19.73 4.08
C PHE A 42 25.64 18.87 5.36
N HIS A 43 24.66 17.98 5.55
CA HIS A 43 24.61 17.09 6.70
C HIS A 43 25.16 15.69 6.43
N ASP A 44 25.71 15.43 5.22
CA ASP A 44 26.23 14.13 4.78
C ASP A 44 25.29 12.92 5.00
N LEU A 45 23.97 13.19 5.07
CA LEU A 45 22.95 12.19 5.39
C LEU A 45 22.83 11.10 4.32
N TYR A 46 23.32 11.36 3.11
CA TYR A 46 23.27 10.41 2.02
C TYR A 46 24.14 9.17 2.26
N VAL A 47 25.24 9.29 3.01
CA VAL A 47 26.15 8.17 3.27
C VAL A 47 25.42 7.06 4.03
N GLY A 48 24.77 7.40 5.15
CA GLY A 48 23.99 6.45 5.94
C GLY A 48 22.81 5.88 5.14
N PHE A 49 22.09 6.73 4.41
CA PHE A 49 21.00 6.30 3.55
C PHE A 49 21.45 5.31 2.45
N ARG A 50 22.60 5.55 1.84
CA ARG A 50 23.18 4.64 0.82
C ARG A 50 23.54 3.29 1.41
N GLU A 51 24.13 3.25 2.60
CA GLU A 51 24.50 1.99 3.26
C GLU A 51 23.26 1.15 3.58
N GLU A 52 22.19 1.78 4.04
CA GLU A 52 20.91 1.12 4.31
C GLU A 52 20.23 0.60 3.04
N LEU A 53 20.34 1.32 1.91
CA LEU A 53 19.77 0.88 0.63
C LEU A 53 20.58 -0.22 -0.08
N ARG A 54 21.92 -0.23 0.08
CA ARG A 54 22.85 -1.16 -0.59
C ARG A 54 22.45 -2.65 -0.55
N PRO A 55 21.97 -3.23 0.57
CA PRO A 55 21.55 -4.63 0.61
C PRO A 55 20.28 -4.94 -0.18
N HIS A 56 19.42 -3.94 -0.43
CA HIS A 56 18.17 -4.11 -1.16
C HIS A 56 18.37 -4.04 -2.68
N TYR A 57 19.43 -3.38 -3.15
CA TYR A 57 19.75 -3.27 -4.57
C TYR A 57 20.35 -4.55 -5.17
N HIS A 58 20.03 -4.82 -6.44
CA HIS A 58 20.77 -5.80 -7.22
C HIS A 58 22.24 -5.41 -7.35
N VAL A 59 23.16 -6.38 -7.24
CA VAL A 59 24.62 -6.14 -7.30
C VAL A 59 25.02 -5.40 -8.58
N SER A 60 24.45 -5.81 -9.74
CA SER A 60 24.69 -5.18 -11.04
C SER A 60 24.16 -3.74 -11.16
N LYS A 61 23.29 -3.32 -10.23
CA LYS A 61 22.64 -1.99 -10.22
C LYS A 61 23.16 -1.09 -9.08
N ARG A 62 24.02 -1.58 -8.18
CA ARG A 62 24.61 -0.77 -7.09
C ARG A 62 25.39 0.45 -7.61
N PHE A 63 25.92 0.35 -8.82
CA PHE A 63 26.61 1.45 -9.49
C PHE A 63 25.77 2.73 -9.62
N TYR A 64 24.44 2.66 -9.63
CA TYR A 64 23.59 3.86 -9.70
C TYR A 64 23.58 4.68 -8.41
N ILE A 65 23.94 4.08 -7.26
CA ILE A 65 24.03 4.76 -5.95
C ILE A 65 25.49 5.08 -5.60
N ASP A 66 26.44 4.32 -6.14
CA ASP A 66 27.87 4.46 -5.83
C ASP A 66 28.56 5.60 -6.59
N ARG A 67 27.88 6.21 -7.57
CA ARG A 67 28.39 7.35 -8.34
C ARG A 67 28.28 8.65 -7.56
N GLU A 68 28.88 9.70 -8.12
CA GLU A 68 28.78 11.06 -7.60
C GLU A 68 27.31 11.51 -7.47
N LEU A 69 26.99 12.01 -6.27
CA LEU A 69 25.64 12.40 -5.90
C LEU A 69 25.24 13.69 -6.61
N THR A 70 24.34 13.57 -7.57
CA THR A 70 23.70 14.71 -8.24
C THR A 70 22.23 14.79 -7.86
N TYR A 71 21.64 15.98 -7.94
CA TYR A 71 20.21 16.17 -7.66
C TYR A 71 19.33 15.22 -8.50
N ARG A 72 19.67 15.06 -9.78
CA ARG A 72 18.96 14.15 -10.69
C ARG A 72 19.07 12.70 -10.24
N MET A 73 20.25 12.26 -9.81
CA MET A 73 20.45 10.92 -9.29
C MET A 73 19.65 10.69 -8.01
N PHE A 74 19.71 11.64 -7.07
CA PHE A 74 18.96 11.57 -5.82
C PHE A 74 17.45 11.49 -6.07
N ALA A 75 16.91 12.39 -6.91
CA ALA A 75 15.50 12.39 -7.28
C ALA A 75 15.06 11.08 -7.95
N ASN A 76 15.93 10.47 -8.77
CA ASN A 76 15.66 9.17 -9.37
C ASN A 76 15.60 8.05 -8.33
N VAL A 77 16.50 8.05 -7.34
CA VAL A 77 16.49 7.06 -6.24
C VAL A 77 15.20 7.22 -5.41
N VAL A 78 14.84 8.45 -5.05
CA VAL A 78 13.58 8.74 -4.33
C VAL A 78 12.36 8.28 -5.14
N ARG A 79 12.33 8.56 -6.45
CA ARG A 79 11.24 8.11 -7.34
C ARG A 79 11.18 6.58 -7.44
N GLN A 80 12.32 5.92 -7.51
CA GLN A 80 12.39 4.45 -7.54
C GLN A 80 11.85 3.85 -6.23
N LEU A 81 12.25 4.40 -5.08
CA LEU A 81 11.74 4.01 -3.77
C LEU A 81 10.24 4.21 -3.67
N ALA A 82 9.76 5.41 -4.01
CA ALA A 82 8.34 5.74 -3.96
C ALA A 82 7.51 4.78 -4.82
N ARG A 83 8.00 4.39 -6.01
CA ARG A 83 7.33 3.38 -6.84
C ARG A 83 7.28 2.00 -6.20
N THR A 84 8.38 1.55 -5.59
CA THR A 84 8.44 0.24 -4.92
C THR A 84 7.55 0.20 -3.68
N SER A 85 7.44 1.31 -2.95
CA SER A 85 6.57 1.43 -1.79
C SER A 85 5.13 1.83 -2.10
N ASN A 86 4.76 1.96 -3.40
CA ASN A 86 3.46 2.46 -3.86
C ASN A 86 3.07 3.83 -3.25
N VAL A 87 4.04 4.71 -3.09
CA VAL A 87 3.86 6.09 -2.63
C VAL A 87 3.69 7.02 -3.82
N ARG A 88 2.68 7.89 -3.76
CA ARG A 88 2.43 8.90 -4.80
C ARG A 88 3.60 9.88 -4.90
N PHE A 89 4.07 10.08 -6.12
CA PHE A 89 5.21 10.93 -6.44
C PHE A 89 4.89 11.81 -7.65
N ASP A 90 4.70 13.11 -7.40
CA ASP A 90 4.41 14.09 -8.44
C ASP A 90 5.65 14.96 -8.72
N SER A 91 5.73 15.50 -9.93
CA SER A 91 6.83 16.39 -10.34
C SER A 91 6.28 17.61 -11.07
N GLU A 92 6.80 18.78 -10.71
CA GLU A 92 6.44 20.07 -11.31
C GLU A 92 7.70 20.72 -11.88
N ILE A 93 7.60 21.36 -13.04
CA ILE A 93 8.69 22.10 -13.66
C ILE A 93 8.45 23.58 -13.43
N LYS A 94 9.33 24.23 -12.66
CA LYS A 94 9.29 25.67 -12.41
C LYS A 94 10.37 26.39 -13.18
N TYR A 95 10.04 27.57 -13.68
CA TYR A 95 10.97 28.43 -14.39
C TYR A 95 11.36 29.60 -13.50
N HIS A 96 12.65 29.79 -13.30
CA HIS A 96 13.19 30.94 -12.59
C HIS A 96 14.33 31.53 -13.41
N GLN A 97 14.21 32.80 -13.82
CA GLN A 97 15.22 33.52 -14.61
C GLN A 97 15.72 32.70 -15.82
N SER A 98 14.80 32.20 -16.64
CA SER A 98 15.10 31.39 -17.84
C SER A 98 15.80 30.05 -17.58
N LYS A 99 15.97 29.64 -16.33
CA LYS A 99 16.42 28.29 -15.93
C LYS A 99 15.22 27.49 -15.45
N TYR A 100 15.15 26.21 -15.81
CA TYR A 100 14.13 25.32 -15.29
C TYR A 100 14.67 24.53 -14.10
N HIS A 101 13.83 24.35 -13.10
CA HIS A 101 14.05 23.52 -11.93
C HIS A 101 12.89 22.52 -11.85
N VAL A 102 13.21 21.27 -11.52
CA VAL A 102 12.19 20.24 -11.32
C VAL A 102 12.03 20.06 -9.83
N ASP A 103 10.84 20.36 -9.33
CA ASP A 103 10.44 20.15 -7.95
C ASP A 103 9.66 18.84 -7.86
N TYR A 104 9.84 18.15 -6.73
CA TYR A 104 9.20 16.87 -6.50
C TYR A 104 8.35 16.90 -5.23
N MET A 105 7.19 16.25 -5.30
CA MET A 105 6.22 16.19 -4.21
C MET A 105 6.01 14.72 -3.84
N VAL A 106 6.45 14.36 -2.63
CA VAL A 106 6.31 12.99 -2.10
C VAL A 106 5.19 12.98 -1.08
N TYR A 107 4.09 12.30 -1.37
CA TYR A 107 2.91 12.30 -0.51
C TYR A 107 3.08 11.31 0.65
N HIS A 108 2.61 11.68 1.83
CA HIS A 108 2.73 10.85 3.04
C HIS A 108 1.41 10.58 3.74
N ASN A 109 0.42 11.46 3.54
CA ASN A 109 -0.94 11.15 3.93
C ASN A 109 -1.53 10.20 2.90
N GLY A 110 -2.08 9.08 3.39
CA GLY A 110 -2.89 8.13 2.62
C GLY A 110 -4.21 8.72 2.14
N GLU A 111 -4.23 9.96 1.66
CA GLU A 111 -5.22 10.43 0.70
C GLU A 111 -4.94 9.71 -0.63
N THR A 112 -5.21 8.40 -0.66
CA THR A 112 -5.83 7.75 -1.82
C THR A 112 -6.75 8.80 -2.43
N THR A 113 -6.55 9.12 -3.70
CA THR A 113 -7.48 10.00 -4.42
C THR A 113 -8.91 9.53 -4.14
N GLU A 114 -9.90 10.42 -4.16
CA GLU A 114 -11.31 10.05 -3.90
C GLU A 114 -11.77 8.85 -4.76
N GLN A 115 -11.10 8.61 -5.88
CA GLN A 115 -11.23 7.47 -6.79
C GLN A 115 -10.77 6.11 -6.19
N GLU A 116 -9.74 6.08 -5.36
CA GLU A 116 -9.28 4.88 -4.65
C GLU A 116 -10.08 4.66 -3.35
N VAL A 117 -10.48 5.73 -2.65
CA VAL A 117 -11.35 5.63 -1.47
C VAL A 117 -12.76 5.15 -1.86
N SER A 118 -13.32 5.60 -2.99
CA SER A 118 -14.61 5.08 -3.47
C SER A 118 -14.50 3.61 -3.85
N ALA A 119 -13.42 3.20 -4.52
CA ALA A 119 -13.18 1.80 -4.87
C ALA A 119 -13.00 0.91 -3.62
N HIS A 120 -12.26 1.37 -2.61
CA HIS A 120 -12.10 0.62 -1.35
C HIS A 120 -13.38 0.57 -0.52
N ARG A 121 -14.17 1.65 -0.48
CA ARG A 121 -15.51 1.67 0.16
C ARG A 121 -16.49 0.75 -0.56
N GLU A 122 -16.48 0.73 -1.90
CA GLU A 122 -17.30 -0.21 -2.68
C GLU A 122 -16.88 -1.67 -2.46
N VAL A 123 -15.58 -1.96 -2.40
CA VAL A 123 -15.08 -3.32 -2.14
C VAL A 123 -15.39 -3.76 -0.70
N ALA A 124 -15.30 -2.86 0.28
CA ALA A 124 -15.70 -3.14 1.66
C ALA A 124 -17.20 -3.40 1.77
N ALA A 125 -18.04 -2.55 1.16
CA ALA A 125 -19.49 -2.73 1.13
C ALA A 125 -19.91 -4.03 0.43
N ARG A 126 -19.22 -4.42 -0.66
CA ARG A 126 -19.44 -5.71 -1.34
C ARG A 126 -19.06 -6.91 -0.46
N LYS A 127 -17.96 -6.82 0.30
CA LYS A 127 -17.56 -7.89 1.24
C LYS A 127 -18.55 -8.02 2.39
N GLU A 128 -19.02 -6.91 2.95
CA GLU A 128 -20.04 -6.91 4.01
C GLU A 128 -21.38 -7.47 3.51
N ALA A 129 -21.82 -7.06 2.31
CA ALA A 129 -23.03 -7.60 1.70
C ALA A 129 -22.91 -9.11 1.42
N LEU A 130 -21.75 -9.58 0.96
CA LEU A 130 -21.49 -11.00 0.73
C LEU A 130 -21.50 -11.80 2.04
N HIS A 131 -20.90 -11.27 3.11
CA HIS A 131 -20.94 -11.92 4.43
C HIS A 131 -22.37 -11.97 5.00
N LYS A 132 -23.15 -10.90 4.83
CA LYS A 132 -24.56 -10.87 5.23
C LYS A 132 -25.42 -11.86 4.43
N ALA A 133 -25.25 -11.92 3.12
CA ALA A 133 -25.95 -12.89 2.26
C ALA A 133 -25.57 -14.34 2.59
N GLN A 134 -24.29 -14.60 2.90
CA GLN A 134 -23.84 -15.91 3.36
C GLN A 134 -24.45 -16.30 4.72
N ALA A 135 -24.58 -15.35 5.65
CA ALA A 135 -25.21 -15.58 6.95
C ALA A 135 -26.71 -15.89 6.80
N GLU A 136 -27.42 -15.13 5.95
CA GLU A 136 -28.84 -15.37 5.65
C GLU A 136 -29.07 -16.71 4.95
N ALA A 137 -28.24 -17.07 3.98
CA ALA A 137 -28.31 -18.36 3.30
C ALA A 137 -28.05 -19.53 4.27
N LYS A 138 -27.09 -19.37 5.19
CA LYS A 138 -26.80 -20.38 6.23
C LYS A 138 -27.99 -20.55 7.19
N ALA A 139 -28.60 -19.45 7.64
CA ALA A 139 -29.78 -19.50 8.52
C ALA A 139 -30.98 -20.16 7.84
N ALA A 140 -31.21 -19.92 6.54
CA ALA A 140 -32.28 -20.57 5.78
C ALA A 140 -32.06 -22.09 5.64
N LEU A 141 -30.81 -22.51 5.41
CA LEU A 141 -30.46 -23.93 5.33
C LEU A 141 -30.66 -24.63 6.69
N GLU A 142 -30.27 -23.99 7.79
CA GLU A 142 -30.48 -24.50 9.15
C GLU A 142 -31.98 -24.61 9.49
N ALA A 143 -32.80 -23.65 9.07
CA ALA A 143 -34.25 -23.69 9.26
C ALA A 143 -34.90 -24.84 8.47
N GLN A 144 -34.49 -25.07 7.23
CA GLN A 144 -34.94 -26.20 6.41
C GLN A 144 -34.53 -27.55 7.03
N ALA A 145 -33.29 -27.65 7.53
CA ALA A 145 -32.82 -28.85 8.20
C ALA A 145 -33.60 -29.15 9.49
N ALA A 146 -34.00 -28.11 10.24
CA ALA A 146 -34.84 -28.25 11.42
C ALA A 146 -36.26 -28.74 11.08
N THR A 147 -36.85 -28.26 9.97
CA THR A 147 -38.16 -28.74 9.52
C THR A 147 -38.11 -30.20 9.07
N ILE A 148 -37.05 -30.60 8.37
CA ILE A 148 -36.84 -31.99 7.95
C ILE A 148 -36.64 -32.91 9.16
N ARG A 149 -35.87 -32.50 10.18
CA ARG A 149 -35.74 -33.25 11.44
C ARG A 149 -37.07 -33.41 12.17
N ALA A 150 -37.84 -32.34 12.31
CA ALA A 150 -39.16 -32.43 12.94
C ALA A 150 -40.10 -33.39 12.19
N ALA A 151 -40.02 -33.41 10.85
CA ALA A 151 -40.76 -34.37 10.03
C ALA A 151 -40.26 -35.81 10.18
N SER A 152 -38.94 -36.05 10.32
CA SER A 152 -38.41 -37.40 10.58
C SER A 152 -38.81 -37.90 11.98
N ASP A 153 -38.73 -37.05 13.00
CA ASP A 153 -39.08 -37.42 14.38
C ASP A 153 -40.58 -37.75 14.49
N ALA A 154 -41.45 -37.03 13.77
CA ALA A 154 -42.87 -37.34 13.71
C ALA A 154 -43.17 -38.65 12.97
N LEU A 155 -42.38 -38.99 11.94
CA LEU A 155 -42.50 -40.25 11.22
C LEU A 155 -42.06 -41.43 12.10
N GLU A 156 -40.96 -41.30 12.84
CA GLU A 156 -40.52 -42.32 13.80
C GLU A 156 -41.56 -42.55 14.91
N ALA A 157 -42.19 -41.48 15.42
CA ALA A 157 -43.26 -41.61 16.41
C ALA A 157 -44.47 -42.41 15.89
N LEU A 158 -44.86 -42.22 14.63
CA LEU A 158 -45.92 -43.02 13.99
C LEU A 158 -45.52 -44.50 13.83
N VAL A 159 -44.28 -44.78 13.46
CA VAL A 159 -43.77 -46.15 13.30
C VAL A 159 -43.70 -46.90 14.63
N THR A 160 -43.41 -46.23 15.75
CA THR A 160 -43.40 -46.87 17.09
C THR A 160 -44.78 -47.24 17.61
N CYS A 161 -45.83 -46.49 17.26
CA CYS A 161 -47.20 -46.75 17.72
C CYS A 161 -47.83 -48.01 17.10
N ASP A 162 -47.50 -48.34 15.85
CA ASP A 162 -48.05 -49.51 15.14
C ASP A 162 -47.49 -50.87 15.64
N SER A 163 -46.46 -50.86 16.50
CA SER A 163 -45.91 -52.09 17.11
C SER A 163 -46.62 -52.55 18.39
N SER A 164 -47.65 -51.82 18.86
CA SER A 164 -48.34 -52.06 20.13
C SER A 164 -49.75 -52.68 20.03
N THR A 165 -50.18 -53.09 18.83
CA THR A 165 -51.53 -53.64 18.56
C THR A 165 -51.57 -55.07 18.00
N LEU A 166 -50.55 -55.91 18.25
CA LEU A 166 -50.63 -57.36 18.06
C LEU A 166 -50.13 -58.14 19.27
#